data_AF-A0A5J4NXK9-F1
#
_entry.id   AF-A0A5J4NXK9-F1
#
_cell.length_a   1.000
_cell.length_b   1.000
_cell.length_c   1.000
_cell.angle_alpha   90.00
_cell.angle_beta   90.00
_cell.angle_gamma   90.00
#
_symmetry.space_group_name_H-M   'P 1'
#
loop_
_entity.id
_entity.type
_entity.pdbx_description
1 polymer ?
#
loop_
_entity_poly.entity_id
_entity_poly.type
_entity_poly.pdbx_seq_one_letter_code
_entity_poly.pdbx_strand_id
1 'polypeptide(L)'
;KFSHVNSPAETENRRTKISGIFFGSSYITAPDGVRTPGLSRTRNGLLIAEIDLNACRQVQDHWGFRMTQRLELYAKSLAEYVQKSGNN
;
A
#
# COMPACT_ATOMS: atom_id res chain seq x y z
N LYS A 1 14.92 -2.84 31.79
CA LYS A 1 16.20 -2.88 31.07
C LYS A 1 15.93 -2.58 29.60
N PHE A 2 15.96 -1.31 29.21
CA PHE A 2 15.88 -0.86 27.82
C PHE A 2 17.30 -0.82 27.26
N SER A 3 17.67 -1.79 26.43
CA SER A 3 18.90 -1.71 25.65
C SER A 3 18.61 -0.92 24.38
N HIS A 4 19.15 0.30 24.34
CA HIS A 4 19.29 1.08 23.12
C HIS A 4 20.12 0.28 22.12
N VAL A 5 19.55 -0.05 20.96
CA VAL A 5 20.31 -0.52 19.82
C VAL A 5 20.34 0.63 18.82
N ASN A 6 21.46 1.35 18.81
CA ASN A 6 21.70 2.49 17.94
C ASN A 6 21.75 2.04 16.46
N SER A 7 21.13 2.83 15.60
CA SER A 7 21.40 2.85 14.16
C SER A 7 22.87 3.21 13.92
N PRO A 8 23.63 2.45 13.13
CA PRO A 8 24.99 2.83 12.78
C PRO A 8 24.95 3.80 11.58
N ALA A 9 25.20 5.08 11.85
CA ALA A 9 25.65 6.04 10.85
C ALA A 9 27.17 6.20 11.01
N GLU A 10 27.94 5.44 10.24
CA GLU A 10 29.39 5.64 10.10
C GLU A 10 29.68 6.25 8.72
N THR A 11 30.28 7.44 8.75
CA THR A 11 30.73 8.21 7.60
C THR A 11 32.01 7.61 7.03
N GLU A 12 31.89 6.83 5.96
CA GLU A 12 33.03 6.48 5.10
C GLU A 12 32.56 6.47 3.64
N ASN A 13 33.36 7.07 2.75
CA ASN A 13 33.10 7.20 1.32
C ASN A 13 32.90 5.82 0.64
N ARG A 14 31.67 5.33 0.62
CA ARG A 14 31.26 4.11 -0.08
C ARG A 14 29.89 4.35 -0.67
N ARG A 15 29.72 4.08 -1.97
CA ARG A 15 28.40 3.85 -2.58
C ARG A 15 27.61 2.96 -1.61
N THR A 16 26.61 3.51 -0.95
CA THR A 16 25.86 2.82 0.10
C THR A 16 25.14 1.65 -0.56
N LYS A 17 25.72 0.44 -0.47
CA LYS A 17 25.03 -0.78 -0.88
C LYS A 17 23.89 -0.99 0.12
N ILE A 18 22.69 -0.60 -0.29
CA ILE A 18 21.47 -0.88 0.46
C ILE A 18 21.24 -2.40 0.38
N SER A 19 21.59 -3.13 1.44
CA SER A 19 21.29 -4.55 1.56
C SER A 19 20.20 -4.74 2.61
N GLY A 20 18.97 -4.97 2.16
CA GLY A 20 17.83 -5.34 2.98
C GLY A 20 17.32 -6.72 2.60
N ILE A 21 16.66 -7.41 3.54
CA ILE A 21 15.96 -8.68 3.23
C ILE A 21 14.63 -8.32 2.55
N PHE A 22 14.49 -8.69 1.28
CA PHE A 22 13.25 -8.49 0.52
C PHE A 22 12.37 -9.72 0.60
N PHE A 23 11.08 -9.54 0.89
CA PHE A 23 10.15 -10.64 1.20
C PHE A 23 9.22 -11.06 0.06
N GLY A 24 9.52 -10.65 -1.18
CA GLY A 24 8.78 -11.06 -2.39
C GLY A 24 7.26 -11.04 -2.19
N SER A 25 6.59 -12.18 -2.44
CA SER A 25 5.16 -12.36 -2.17
C SER A 25 4.20 -11.53 -3.04
N SER A 26 4.61 -11.15 -4.25
CA SER A 26 3.76 -10.45 -5.20
C SER A 26 2.48 -11.24 -5.50
N TYR A 27 1.33 -10.57 -5.59
CA TYR A 27 0.02 -11.15 -5.85
C TYR A 27 -0.89 -10.13 -6.53
N ILE A 28 -2.04 -10.58 -7.05
CA ILE A 28 -3.07 -9.75 -7.67
C ILE A 28 -4.38 -9.95 -6.90
N THR A 29 -5.17 -8.88 -6.73
CA THR A 29 -6.49 -8.90 -6.11
C THR A 29 -7.55 -8.47 -7.10
N ALA A 30 -8.67 -9.18 -7.13
CA ALA A 30 -9.85 -8.84 -7.90
C ALA A 30 -10.76 -7.88 -7.10
N PRO A 31 -11.62 -7.09 -7.78
CA PRO A 31 -12.48 -6.10 -7.14
C PRO A 31 -13.54 -6.74 -6.21
N ASP A 32 -13.88 -8.01 -6.42
CA ASP A 32 -14.80 -8.80 -5.60
C ASP A 32 -14.22 -9.26 -4.25
N GLY A 33 -12.94 -8.94 -3.98
CA GLY A 33 -12.24 -9.31 -2.75
C GLY A 33 -11.45 -10.62 -2.84
N VAL A 34 -11.49 -11.32 -3.98
CA VAL A 34 -10.69 -12.53 -4.21
C VAL A 34 -9.24 -12.14 -4.52
N ARG A 35 -8.28 -13.02 -4.22
CA ARG A 35 -6.85 -12.79 -4.48
C ARG A 35 -6.12 -14.03 -4.96
N THR A 36 -5.07 -13.81 -5.76
CA THR A 36 -4.14 -14.89 -6.13
C THR A 36 -3.25 -15.28 -4.95
N PRO A 37 -2.73 -16.52 -4.93
CA PRO A 37 -1.62 -16.88 -4.06
C PRO A 37 -0.41 -15.96 -4.30
N GLY A 38 0.38 -15.74 -3.25
CA GLY A 38 1.60 -14.93 -3.33
C GLY A 38 2.76 -15.68 -3.99
N LEU A 39 3.60 -14.94 -4.72
CA LEU A 39 4.85 -15.45 -5.28
C LEU A 39 5.88 -15.82 -4.20
N SER A 40 6.96 -16.47 -4.62
CA SER A 40 8.04 -16.86 -3.71
C SER A 40 8.63 -15.63 -2.98
N ARG A 41 9.01 -15.84 -1.71
CA ARG A 41 9.66 -14.81 -0.87
C ARG A 41 11.15 -14.62 -1.18
N THR A 42 11.76 -15.62 -1.80
CA THR A 42 13.23 -15.72 -1.94
C THR A 42 13.67 -16.00 -3.38
N ARG A 43 12.75 -16.38 -4.27
CA ARG A 43 13.05 -16.71 -5.67
C ARG A 43 12.37 -15.73 -6.61
N ASN A 44 13.00 -15.49 -7.74
CA ASN A 44 12.39 -14.77 -8.85
C ASN A 44 11.21 -15.59 -9.40
N GLY A 45 10.17 -14.89 -9.84
CA GLY A 45 8.99 -15.51 -10.44
C GLY A 45 8.23 -14.51 -11.29
N LEU A 46 7.45 -15.03 -12.24
CA LEU A 46 6.58 -14.26 -13.12
C LEU A 46 5.12 -14.59 -12.79
N LEU A 47 4.33 -13.57 -12.46
CA LEU A 47 2.90 -13.69 -12.21
C LEU A 47 2.13 -13.27 -13.46
N ILE A 48 1.33 -14.17 -14.02
CA ILE A 48 0.43 -13.89 -15.14
C ILE A 48 -0.99 -14.14 -14.64
N ALA A 49 -1.89 -13.18 -14.82
CA ALA A 49 -3.30 -13.31 -14.53
C ALA A 49 -4.11 -12.71 -15.68
N GLU A 50 -5.20 -13.39 -16.02
CA GLU A 50 -6.23 -12.86 -16.91
C GLU A 50 -7.18 -11.98 -16.09
N ILE A 51 -7.49 -10.78 -16.58
CA ILE A 51 -8.28 -9.79 -15.86
C ILE A 51 -9.41 -9.30 -16.76
N ASP A 52 -10.65 -9.52 -16.34
CA ASP A 52 -11.82 -8.88 -16.94
C ASP A 52 -12.07 -7.52 -16.26
N LEU A 53 -11.90 -6.43 -17.02
CA LEU A 53 -12.11 -5.07 -16.53
C LEU A 53 -13.59 -4.74 -16.29
N ASN A 54 -14.52 -5.51 -16.88
CA ASN A 54 -15.95 -5.31 -16.65
C ASN A 54 -16.36 -5.67 -15.21
N ALA A 55 -15.60 -6.57 -14.56
CA ALA A 55 -15.81 -6.95 -13.16
C ALA A 55 -15.78 -5.73 -12.21
N CYS A 56 -14.98 -4.70 -12.52
CA CYS A 56 -14.93 -3.46 -11.73
C CYS A 56 -16.28 -2.75 -11.67
N ARG A 57 -17.01 -2.70 -12.78
CA ARG A 57 -18.34 -2.08 -12.84
C ARG A 57 -19.36 -2.91 -12.08
N GLN A 58 -19.35 -4.23 -12.26
CA GLN A 58 -20.27 -5.15 -11.58
C GLN A 58 -20.15 -5.02 -10.06
N VAL A 59 -18.93 -5.05 -9.54
CA VAL A 59 -18.66 -4.92 -8.10
C VAL A 59 -19.02 -3.53 -7.59
N GLN A 60 -18.69 -2.48 -8.35
CA GLN A 60 -19.04 -1.10 -7.98
C GLN A 60 -20.55 -0.94 -7.81
N ASP A 61 -21.34 -1.49 -8.74
CA ASP A 61 -22.79 -1.40 -8.72
C ASP A 61 -23.39 -2.31 -7.63
N HIS A 62 -22.78 -3.47 -7.36
CA HIS A 62 -23.23 -4.39 -6.32
C HIS A 62 -23.07 -3.82 -4.90
N TRP A 63 -21.90 -3.26 -4.58
CA TRP A 63 -21.62 -2.74 -3.24
C TRP A 63 -22.03 -1.28 -3.06
N GLY A 64 -22.04 -0.49 -4.13
CA GLY A 64 -22.42 0.92 -4.07
C GLY A 64 -21.48 1.81 -3.26
N PHE A 65 -20.24 1.37 -2.96
CA PHE A 65 -19.29 2.15 -2.15
C PHE A 65 -19.02 3.55 -2.71
N ARG A 66 -19.02 3.70 -4.04
CA ARG A 66 -18.86 5.01 -4.69
C ARG A 66 -20.09 5.91 -4.58
N MET A 67 -21.27 5.36 -4.30
CA MET A 67 -22.47 6.17 -4.02
C MET A 67 -22.44 6.69 -2.58
N THR A 68 -21.93 5.89 -1.63
CA THR A 68 -21.96 6.19 -0.20
C THR A 68 -20.65 6.77 0.36
N GLN A 69 -19.67 7.07 -0.50
CA GLN A 69 -18.35 7.60 -0.12
C GLN A 69 -18.35 9.00 0.51
N ARG A 70 -19.40 9.82 0.32
CA ARG A 70 -19.57 11.16 0.94
C ARG A 70 -18.33 12.07 0.81
N LEU A 71 -17.75 12.16 -0.40
CA LEU A 71 -16.46 12.84 -0.64
C LEU A 71 -16.43 14.30 -0.13
N GLU A 72 -17.51 15.05 -0.33
CA GLU A 72 -17.60 16.46 0.13
C GLU A 72 -17.35 16.62 1.64
N LEU A 73 -17.88 15.70 2.45
CA LEU A 73 -17.69 15.73 3.90
C LEU A 73 -16.21 15.50 4.25
N TYR A 74 -15.61 14.45 3.68
CA TYR A 74 -14.21 14.11 3.96
C TYR A 74 -13.25 15.18 3.45
N ALA A 75 -13.52 15.78 2.28
CA ALA A 75 -12.73 16.88 1.75
C ALA A 75 -12.70 18.08 2.73
N LYS A 76 -13.88 18.47 3.25
CA LYS A 76 -13.99 19.54 4.25
C LYS A 76 -13.26 19.18 5.55
N SER A 77 -13.50 17.98 6.10
CA SER A 77 -12.87 17.55 7.35
C SER A 77 -11.34 17.49 7.26
N LEU A 78 -10.79 17.04 6.12
CA LEU A 78 -9.34 17.02 5.89
C LEU A 78 -8.76 18.44 5.78
N ALA A 79 -9.44 19.35 5.07
CA ALA A 79 -9.02 20.74 4.95
C ALA A 79 -8.99 21.46 6.30
N GLU A 80 -10.03 21.28 7.12
CA GLU A 80 -10.11 21.85 8.47
C GLU A 80 -8.99 21.33 9.38
N TYR A 81 -8.67 20.04 9.31
CA TYR A 81 -7.59 19.44 10.10
C TYR A 81 -6.21 20.04 9.75
N VAL A 82 -5.92 20.18 8.45
CA VAL A 82 -4.64 20.77 7.99
C VAL A 82 -4.49 22.21 8.47
N GLN A 83 -5.56 23.01 8.37
CA GLN A 83 -5.56 24.40 8.85
C GLN A 83 -5.35 24.50 10.36
N LYS A 84 -5.96 23.61 11.14
CA LYS A 84 -5.80 23.55 12.59
C LYS A 84 -4.38 23.16 13.01
N SER A 85 -3.73 22.26 12.27
CA SER A 85 -2.36 21.82 12.56
C SER A 85 -1.30 22.87 12.29
N GLY A 86 -1.55 23.83 11.41
CA GLY A 86 -0.61 24.93 11.10
C GLY A 86 -0.71 26.14 12.03
N ASN A 87 -1.76 26.21 12.85
CA ASN A 87 -2.01 27.32 13.79
C ASN A 87 -1.67 26.96 15.25
N ASN A 88 -0.93 25.87 15.47
CA ASN A 88 -0.43 25.39 16.77
C ASN A 88 1.10 25.33 16.74
#